data_AF-A0A1T5IDI4-F1
#
_entry.id   AF-A0A1T5IDI4-F1
#
_cell.length_a   1.000
_cell.length_b   1.000
_cell.length_c   1.000
_cell.angle_alpha   90.00
_cell.angle_beta   90.00
_cell.angle_gamma   90.00
#
_symmetry.space_group_name_H-M   'P 1'
#
loop_
_entity.id
_entity.type
_entity.pdbx_description
1 polymer ?
#
loop_
_entity_poly.entity_id
_entity_poly.type
_entity_poly.pdbx_seq_one_letter_code
_entity_poly.pdbx_strand_id
1 'polypeptide(L)'
;MAQRKSSYWRQQIILNAVLGVLFAVGGMIYMVFSPVDKGLGLIFFLAGLGFFGALIFVSRQYRRMSNEQRAVYAWAIAQQMSGAGHRTPGGDIEMMAVATAAQKGTLPPVELQRLQNLNPRNPYPVRPPAPPTPTWSDPGL
;
A
#
# COMPACT_ATOMS: atom_id res chain seq x y z
N MET A 1 -7.83 -22.15 2.64
CA MET A 1 -8.02 -21.10 1.61
C MET A 1 -6.81 -20.16 1.63
N ALA A 2 -5.79 -20.46 0.83
CA ALA A 2 -4.51 -19.75 0.83
C ALA A 2 -4.34 -18.98 -0.50
N GLN A 3 -5.02 -17.84 -0.66
CA GLN A 3 -5.01 -17.10 -1.93
C GLN A 3 -5.12 -15.57 -1.75
N ARG A 4 -4.35 -14.99 -0.82
CA ARG A 4 -4.22 -13.51 -0.68
C ARG A 4 -2.80 -12.97 -0.78
N LYS A 5 -1.80 -13.78 -1.12
CA LYS A 5 -0.39 -13.34 -1.11
C LYS A 5 0.07 -12.56 -2.36
N SER A 6 -0.69 -12.50 -3.47
CA SER A 6 -0.24 -11.82 -4.71
C SER A 6 -1.21 -10.78 -5.32
N SER A 7 -2.38 -10.54 -4.71
CA SER A 7 -3.41 -9.70 -5.36
C SER A 7 -3.14 -8.19 -5.26
N TYR A 8 -2.61 -7.70 -4.13
CA TYR A 8 -2.51 -6.26 -3.84
C TYR A 8 -1.74 -5.49 -4.93
N TRP A 9 -0.51 -5.88 -5.21
CA TRP A 9 0.34 -5.18 -6.19
C TRP A 9 -0.24 -5.24 -7.60
N ARG A 10 -0.80 -6.39 -7.98
CA ARG A 10 -1.47 -6.55 -9.28
C ARG A 10 -2.71 -5.66 -9.38
N GLN A 11 -3.53 -5.61 -8.34
CA GLN A 11 -4.71 -4.75 -8.27
C GLN A 11 -4.33 -3.27 -8.33
N GLN A 12 -3.29 -2.84 -7.60
CA GLN A 12 -2.82 -1.45 -7.64
C GLN A 12 -2.34 -1.06 -9.04
N ILE A 13 -1.55 -1.91 -9.71
CA ILE A 13 -1.08 -1.67 -11.07
C ILE A 13 -2.26 -1.57 -12.04
N ILE A 14 -3.19 -2.54 -12.00
CA ILE A 14 -4.37 -2.55 -12.89
C ILE A 14 -5.25 -1.32 -12.64
N LEU A 15 -5.53 -0.99 -11.38
CA LEU A 15 -6.39 0.13 -11.03
C LEU A 15 -5.80 1.45 -11.51
N ASN A 16 -4.52 1.71 -11.26
CA ASN A 16 -3.86 2.94 -11.70
C ASN A 16 -3.79 3.02 -13.23
N ALA A 17 -3.57 1.90 -13.93
CA ALA A 17 -3.57 1.90 -15.39
C ALA A 17 -4.95 2.19 -15.98
N VAL A 18 -6.00 1.52 -15.48
CA VAL A 18 -7.38 1.69 -15.97
C VAL A 18 -7.89 3.09 -15.66
N LEU A 19 -7.75 3.56 -14.42
CA LEU A 19 -8.20 4.91 -14.05
C LEU A 19 -7.38 6.00 -14.75
N GLY A 20 -6.07 5.80 -14.92
CA GLY A 20 -5.22 6.71 -15.68
C GLY A 20 -5.72 6.91 -17.11
N VAL A 21 -6.01 5.82 -17.82
CA VAL A 21 -6.54 5.88 -19.19
C VAL A 21 -7.95 6.48 -19.21
N LEU A 22 -8.85 6.03 -18.33
CA LEU A 22 -10.24 6.50 -18.30
C LEU A 22 -10.31 8.02 -18.05
N PHE A 23 -9.56 8.53 -17.07
CA PHE A 23 -9.57 9.94 -16.74
C PHE A 23 -8.83 10.80 -17.77
N ALA A 24 -7.70 10.33 -18.33
CA ALA A 24 -6.98 11.05 -19.37
C ALA A 24 -7.79 11.14 -20.68
N VAL A 25 -8.25 9.99 -21.19
CA VAL A 25 -9.02 9.94 -22.45
C VAL A 25 -10.40 10.56 -22.26
N GLY A 26 -11.10 10.21 -21.18
CA GLY A 26 -12.40 10.79 -20.85
C GLY A 26 -12.35 12.29 -20.64
N GLY A 27 -11.31 12.79 -19.96
CA GLY A 27 -11.07 14.23 -19.78
C GLY A 27 -10.85 14.97 -21.12
N MET A 28 -10.04 14.40 -22.02
CA MET A 28 -9.84 14.97 -23.37
C MET A 28 -11.14 14.98 -24.19
N ILE A 29 -11.88 13.87 -24.20
CA ILE A 29 -13.19 13.81 -24.87
C ILE A 29 -14.12 14.88 -24.30
N TYR A 30 -14.21 14.99 -22.98
CA TYR A 30 -15.08 15.95 -22.32
C TYR A 30 -14.72 17.41 -22.69
N MET A 31 -13.44 17.76 -22.79
CA MET A 31 -13.03 19.09 -23.26
C MET A 31 -13.44 19.39 -24.70
N VAL A 32 -13.39 18.39 -25.58
CA VAL A 32 -13.70 18.54 -27.01
C VAL A 32 -15.21 18.66 -27.23
N PHE A 33 -16.01 17.86 -26.53
CA PHE A 33 -17.45 17.76 -26.76
C PHE A 33 -18.31 18.62 -25.82
N SER A 34 -17.81 19.06 -24.67
CA SER A 34 -18.54 19.93 -23.73
C SER A 34 -17.87 21.30 -23.60
N PRO A 35 -18.22 22.27 -24.48
CA PRO A 35 -17.58 23.58 -24.49
C PRO A 35 -17.87 24.45 -23.26
N VAL A 36 -18.95 24.15 -22.53
CA VAL A 36 -19.37 24.87 -21.31
C VAL A 36 -18.54 24.46 -20.09
N ASP A 37 -18.10 23.19 -20.03
CA ASP A 37 -17.48 22.58 -18.85
C ASP A 37 -16.04 22.13 -19.07
N LYS A 38 -15.30 22.80 -19.96
CA LYS A 38 -13.90 22.44 -20.29
C LYS A 38 -13.00 22.33 -19.06
N GLY A 39 -13.28 23.09 -18.00
CA GLY A 39 -12.58 23.02 -16.72
C GLY A 39 -12.68 21.65 -16.04
N LEU A 40 -13.85 21.00 -16.08
CA LEU A 40 -14.01 19.65 -15.54
C LEU A 40 -13.25 18.62 -16.38
N GLY A 41 -13.25 18.79 -17.70
CA GLY A 41 -12.42 17.98 -18.60
C GLY A 41 -10.93 18.08 -18.28
N LEU A 42 -10.44 19.28 -17.95
CA LEU A 42 -9.06 19.50 -17.49
C LEU A 42 -8.77 18.81 -16.17
N ILE A 43 -9.67 18.91 -15.21
CA ILE A 43 -9.52 18.24 -13.91
C ILE A 43 -9.42 16.72 -14.11
N PHE A 44 -10.29 16.12 -14.93
CA PHE A 44 -10.20 14.69 -15.22
C PHE A 44 -8.91 14.33 -15.95
N PHE A 45 -8.51 15.11 -16.96
CA PHE A 45 -7.27 14.86 -17.67
C PHE A 45 -6.04 14.86 -16.73
N LEU A 46 -5.95 15.88 -15.86
CA LEU A 46 -4.88 16.01 -14.87
C LEU A 46 -4.93 14.89 -13.83
N ALA A 47 -6.13 14.48 -13.39
CA ALA A 47 -6.29 13.31 -12.52
C ALA A 47 -5.73 12.05 -13.18
N GLY A 48 -5.99 11.84 -14.48
CA GLY A 48 -5.43 10.74 -15.28
C GLY A 48 -3.90 10.74 -15.28
N LEU A 49 -3.26 11.91 -15.46
CA LEU A 49 -1.81 12.04 -15.33
C LEU A 49 -1.31 11.67 -13.93
N GLY A 50 -2.03 12.07 -12.88
CA GLY A 50 -1.73 11.67 -11.50
C GLY A 50 -1.71 10.15 -11.32
N PHE A 51 -2.70 9.44 -11.89
CA PHE A 51 -2.73 7.97 -11.88
C PHE A 51 -1.58 7.34 -12.65
N PHE A 52 -1.11 7.94 -13.76
CA PHE A 52 0.10 7.46 -14.44
C PHE A 52 1.36 7.68 -13.62
N GLY A 53 1.48 8.82 -12.93
CA GLY A 53 2.56 9.06 -11.97
C GLY A 53 2.58 8.00 -10.85
N ALA A 54 1.41 7.70 -10.27
CA ALA A 54 1.25 6.65 -9.28
C ALA A 54 1.57 5.25 -9.85
N LEU A 55 1.15 4.95 -11.08
CA LEU A 55 1.47 3.70 -11.77
C LEU A 55 2.98 3.50 -11.92
N ILE A 56 3.70 4.53 -12.35
CA ILE A 56 5.17 4.50 -12.47
C ILE A 56 5.80 4.26 -11.10
N PHE A 57 5.34 4.98 -10.07
CA PHE A 57 5.84 4.83 -8.71
C PHE A 57 5.62 3.39 -8.19
N VAL A 58 4.40 2.88 -8.25
CA VAL A 58 4.04 1.52 -7.80
C VAL A 58 4.84 0.47 -8.57
N SER A 59 4.99 0.62 -9.88
CA SER A 59 5.77 -0.29 -10.72
C SER A 59 7.25 -0.29 -10.34
N ARG A 60 7.82 0.88 -10.05
CA ARG A 60 9.21 1.00 -9.57
C ARG A 60 9.40 0.34 -8.20
N GLN A 61 8.48 0.58 -7.27
CA GLN A 61 8.51 -0.07 -5.95
C GLN A 61 8.41 -1.59 -6.07
N TYR A 62 7.45 -2.07 -6.88
CA TYR A 62 7.31 -3.49 -7.17
C TYR A 62 8.64 -4.09 -7.64
N ARG A 63 9.27 -3.51 -8.66
CA ARG A 63 10.56 -4.00 -9.20
C ARG A 63 11.71 -3.99 -8.21
N ARG A 64 11.72 -3.08 -7.23
CA ARG A 64 12.80 -2.95 -6.23
C ARG A 64 12.66 -3.90 -5.05
N MET A 65 11.45 -4.37 -4.75
CA MET A 65 11.18 -5.22 -3.59
C MET A 65 11.30 -6.71 -3.92
N SER A 66 11.81 -7.50 -2.98
CA SER A 66 11.74 -8.97 -3.03
C SER A 66 10.29 -9.46 -2.86
N ASN A 67 10.02 -10.72 -3.20
CA ASN A 67 8.68 -11.30 -3.02
C ASN A 67 8.22 -11.29 -1.55
N GLU A 68 9.14 -11.51 -0.61
CA GLU A 68 8.85 -11.44 0.83
C GLU A 68 8.52 -10.01 1.27
N GLN A 69 9.34 -9.04 0.85
CA GLN A 69 9.10 -7.62 1.13
C GLN A 69 7.75 -7.15 0.59
N ARG A 70 7.38 -7.56 -0.62
CA ARG A 70 6.07 -7.28 -1.22
C ARG A 70 4.93 -7.89 -0.41
N ALA A 71 5.11 -9.11 0.10
CA ALA A 71 4.11 -9.79 0.90
C ALA A 71 3.93 -9.13 2.28
N VAL A 72 5.02 -8.75 2.95
CA VAL A 72 4.98 -8.04 4.23
C VAL A 72 4.33 -6.67 4.08
N TYR A 73 4.69 -5.91 3.03
CA TYR A 73 4.06 -4.63 2.73
C TYR A 73 2.54 -4.78 2.53
N ALA A 74 2.14 -5.70 1.66
CA ALA A 74 0.72 -5.94 1.36
C ALA A 74 -0.05 -6.44 2.59
N TRP A 75 0.57 -7.27 3.44
CA TRP A 75 0.00 -7.70 4.70
C TRP A 75 -0.24 -6.53 5.66
N ALA A 76 0.76 -5.65 5.84
CA ALA A 76 0.64 -4.51 6.75
C ALA A 76 -0.45 -3.53 6.29
N ILE A 77 -0.58 -3.30 4.99
CA ILE A 77 -1.69 -2.52 4.43
C ILE A 77 -3.04 -3.23 4.70
N ALA A 78 -3.13 -4.53 4.44
CA ALA A 78 -4.37 -5.29 4.65
C ALA A 78 -4.80 -5.34 6.13
N GLN A 79 -3.84 -5.36 7.06
CA GLN A 79 -4.12 -5.27 8.50
C GLN A 79 -4.75 -3.92 8.86
N GLN A 80 -4.15 -2.83 8.38
CA GLN A 80 -4.63 -1.48 8.67
C GLN A 80 -5.98 -1.20 7.99
N MET A 81 -6.21 -1.73 6.79
CA MET A 81 -7.51 -1.64 6.09
C MET A 81 -8.65 -2.42 6.77
N SER A 82 -8.32 -3.37 7.65
CA SER A 82 -9.34 -4.09 8.42
C SER A 82 -9.81 -3.35 9.67
N GLY A 83 -9.10 -2.28 10.06
CA GLY A 83 -9.52 -1.37 11.12
C GLY A 83 -10.65 -0.43 10.66
N ALA A 84 -11.55 -0.07 11.57
CA ALA A 84 -12.74 0.75 11.30
C ALA A 84 -12.47 2.25 11.02
N GLY A 85 -11.24 2.61 10.60
CA GLY A 85 -10.83 3.99 10.38
C GLY A 85 -11.39 4.59 9.08
N HIS A 86 -11.84 5.84 9.14
CA HIS A 86 -12.15 6.62 7.94
C HIS A 86 -10.85 6.90 7.17
N ARG A 87 -10.84 6.66 5.85
CA ARG A 87 -9.68 6.97 4.99
C ARG A 87 -9.55 8.48 4.84
N THR A 88 -8.44 9.02 5.30
CA THR A 88 -8.02 10.40 5.05
C THR A 88 -6.67 10.37 4.32
N PRO A 89 -6.33 11.39 3.52
CA PRO A 89 -5.03 11.45 2.86
C PRO A 89 -3.85 11.33 3.85
N GLY A 90 -3.97 11.94 5.03
CA GLY A 90 -2.97 11.81 6.11
C GLY A 90 -2.87 10.39 6.64
N GLY A 91 -4.01 9.74 6.92
CA GLY A 91 -4.04 8.35 7.39
C GLY A 91 -3.49 7.35 6.37
N ASP A 92 -3.69 7.60 5.07
CA ASP A 92 -3.13 6.75 4.01
C ASP A 92 -1.60 6.85 3.94
N ILE A 93 -1.03 8.03 4.17
CA ILE A 93 0.43 8.23 4.25
C ILE A 93 1.01 7.50 5.45
N GLU A 94 0.39 7.63 6.63
CA GLU A 94 0.81 6.93 7.85
C GLU A 94 0.76 5.41 7.65
N MET A 95 -0.32 4.90 7.06
CA MET A 95 -0.48 3.49 6.74
C MET A 95 0.62 2.98 5.79
N MET A 96 0.98 3.77 4.77
CA MET A 96 2.08 3.45 3.86
C MET A 96 3.45 3.50 4.56
N ALA A 97 3.64 4.43 5.50
CA ALA A 97 4.87 4.53 6.29
C ALA A 97 5.06 3.30 7.19
N VAL A 98 4.00 2.88 7.89
CA VAL A 98 3.99 1.65 8.69
C VAL A 98 4.26 0.42 7.82
N ALA A 99 3.62 0.32 6.66
CA ALA A 99 3.85 -0.79 5.73
C ALA A 99 5.30 -0.81 5.18
N THR A 100 5.90 0.37 4.97
CA THR A 100 7.29 0.50 4.56
C THR A 100 8.24 0.07 5.69
N ALA A 101 7.96 0.47 6.94
CA ALA A 101 8.74 0.04 8.11
C ALA A 101 8.65 -1.48 8.32
N ALA A 102 7.45 -2.06 8.18
CA ALA A 102 7.25 -3.50 8.23
C ALA A 102 8.05 -4.21 7.14
N GLN A 103 7.97 -3.72 5.89
CA GLN A 103 8.69 -4.25 4.74
C GLN A 103 10.21 -4.19 4.90
N LYS A 104 10.74 -3.18 5.59
CA LYS A 104 12.17 -3.04 5.90
C LYS A 104 12.61 -3.82 7.14
N GLY A 105 11.68 -4.42 7.88
CA GLY A 105 11.98 -5.08 9.16
C GLY A 105 12.34 -4.10 10.29
N THR A 106 12.04 -2.81 10.13
CA THR A 106 12.34 -1.76 11.12
C THR A 106 11.14 -1.44 12.02
N LEU A 107 10.05 -2.19 11.89
CA LEU A 107 8.85 -1.98 12.69
C LEU A 107 9.07 -2.55 14.11
N PRO A 108 8.78 -1.77 15.18
CA PRO A 108 8.92 -2.25 16.55
C PRO A 108 8.08 -3.51 16.80
N PRO A 109 8.55 -4.45 17.64
CA PRO A 109 7.80 -5.68 17.95
C PRO A 109 6.38 -5.43 18.49
N VAL A 110 6.22 -4.40 19.33
CA VAL A 110 4.93 -3.98 19.89
C VAL A 110 3.96 -3.56 18.78
N GLU A 111 4.44 -2.80 17.80
CA GLU A 111 3.61 -2.32 16.70
C GLU A 111 3.28 -3.45 15.71
N LEU A 112 4.22 -4.38 15.50
CA LEU A 112 3.97 -5.58 14.70
C LEU A 112 2.89 -6.47 15.34
N GLN A 113 2.92 -6.62 16.67
CA GLN A 113 1.90 -7.35 17.42
C GLN A 113 0.56 -6.62 17.37
N ARG A 114 0.55 -5.29 17.49
CA ARG A 114 -0.65 -4.46 17.32
C ARG A 114 -1.28 -4.68 15.95
N LEU A 115 -0.49 -4.63 14.86
CA LEU A 115 -0.97 -4.91 13.51
C LEU A 115 -1.53 -6.32 13.37
N GLN A 116 -0.88 -7.32 13.97
CA GLN A 116 -1.35 -8.71 13.92
C GLN A 116 -2.68 -8.90 14.65
N ASN A 117 -2.94 -8.10 15.68
CA ASN A 117 -4.18 -8.11 16.45
C ASN A 117 -5.36 -7.43 15.72
N LEU A 118 -5.11 -6.56 14.73
CA LEU A 118 -6.17 -5.89 13.96
C LEU A 118 -7.01 -6.90 13.15
N ASN A 119 -6.34 -7.81 12.45
CA ASN A 119 -6.99 -8.95 11.79
C ASN A 119 -6.16 -10.22 12.00
N PRO A 120 -6.47 -10.95 13.09
CA PRO A 120 -5.80 -12.21 13.45
C PRO A 120 -5.97 -13.32 12.40
N ARG A 121 -7.00 -13.23 11.54
CA ARG A 121 -7.25 -14.21 10.47
C ARG A 121 -6.26 -14.09 9.31
N ASN A 122 -5.49 -13.00 9.24
CA ASN A 122 -4.46 -12.78 8.25
C ASN A 122 -3.05 -12.88 8.90
N PRO A 123 -2.44 -14.07 8.96
CA PRO A 123 -1.16 -14.27 9.63
C PRO A 123 -0.02 -13.55 8.92
N TYR A 124 1.01 -13.18 9.69
CA TYR A 124 2.24 -12.61 9.16
C TYR A 124 2.84 -13.52 8.05
N PRO A 125 3.24 -12.96 6.89
CA PRO A 125 3.47 -13.76 5.69
C PRO A 125 4.83 -14.47 5.64
N VAL A 126 5.77 -14.13 6.53
CA VAL A 126 7.14 -14.66 6.61
C VAL A 126 7.35 -15.26 8.01
N ARG A 127 8.39 -16.07 8.23
CA ARG A 127 8.80 -16.42 9.60
C ARG A 127 9.11 -15.10 10.34
N PRO A 128 8.50 -14.83 11.52
CA PRO A 128 8.80 -13.62 12.27
C PRO A 128 10.31 -13.53 12.53
N PRO A 129 10.92 -12.33 12.53
CA PRO A 129 12.28 -12.17 13.01
C PRO A 129 12.36 -12.78 14.41
N ALA A 130 13.41 -13.56 14.67
CA ALA A 130 13.58 -14.24 15.95
C ALA A 130 13.48 -13.19 17.08
N PRO A 131 12.83 -13.52 18.22
CA PRO A 131 12.85 -12.63 19.37
C PRO A 131 14.31 -12.30 19.70
N PRO A 132 14.61 -11.05 20.13
CA PRO A 132 15.95 -10.71 20.56
C PRO A 132 16.42 -11.73 21.60
N THR A 133 17.60 -12.30 21.40
CA THR A 133 18.19 -13.24 22.36
C THR A 133 18.21 -12.54 23.72
N PRO A 134 17.60 -13.11 24.78
CA PRO A 134 17.72 -12.53 26.10
C PRO A 134 19.21 -12.51 26.46
N THR A 135 19.78 -11.31 26.56
CA THR A 135 21.11 -11.11 27.12
C THR A 135 20.96 -11.27 28.62
N TRP A 136 20.97 -12.52 29.09
CA TRP A 136 21.23 -12.82 30.50
C TRP A 136 22.69 -12.48 30.77
N SER A 137 22.98 -11.19 30.91
CA SER A 137 24.16 -10.75 31.64
C SER A 137 23.76 -10.69 33.12
N ASP A 138 23.63 -11.86 33.73
CA ASP A 138 23.72 -12.03 35.18
C ASP A 138 25.12 -12.56 35.51
N PRO A 139 26.01 -11.72 36.03
CA PRO A 139 27.10 -12.17 36.88
C PRO A 139 26.80 -11.72 38.32
N GLY A 140 26.25 -12.59 39.16
CA GLY A 140 26.19 -12.27 40.60
C GLY A 140 25.26 -13.11 41.48
N LEU A 141 25.57 -14.39 41.67
CA LEU A 141 25.50 -15.03 42.98
C LEU A 141 26.90 -15.56 43.33
#